data_AF-A0A6A6KHF2-F1
#
_entry.id   AF-A0A6A6KHF2-F1
#
_cell.length_a   1.000
_cell.length_b   1.000
_cell.length_c   1.000
_cell.angle_alpha   90.00
_cell.angle_beta   90.00
_cell.angle_gamma   90.00
#
_symmetry.space_group_name_H-M   'P 1'
#
loop_
_entity.id
_entity.type
_entity.pdbx_description
1 polymer ?
#
loop_
_entity_poly.entity_id
_entity_poly.type
_entity_poly.pdbx_seq_one_letter_code
_entity_poly.pdbx_strand_id
1 'polypeptide(L)'
;MGKKVKIPTLPLYYSVGQFFEDARQATRDILDNGRVPVVAGGTGLYLRWFIYGKPDVPKASPDIASEAYSELAELQKNEDWDEAVKLVVKAGDPKAQFLAANDWYRLRRSLEIIKASGSPPSAFQVPFDSFKEELGTSLTEDSQNVHSSLDVSEEVKPQDLDYEFICFFLSSPRLDLYRSIDYRCDMLSETDGILSEAKWLLDTGLLPNSNSATRAIGYRQAMEYLLKCREQGGRSSAGEFYAFLSEFQKASRNFAKRQMTWFRNEHIYHWLDASKPLEKVLNFIYNAYHDQTGTLVVPESLRMKKVTSNERENLQLKTYRPKNRHFVSRNDCSDILDWIRSQGEVVNSVV
;
A
#
# COMPACT_ATOMS: atom_id res chain seq x y z
N MET A 1 34.68 -8.83 21.61
CA MET A 1 34.04 -7.57 22.07
C MET A 1 33.10 -7.10 20.96
N GLY A 2 31.87 -7.63 20.94
CA GLY A 2 30.90 -7.32 19.89
C GLY A 2 30.35 -5.92 20.07
N LYS A 3 30.54 -5.05 19.07
CA LYS A 3 29.84 -3.76 19.03
C LYS A 3 28.34 -4.05 19.07
N LYS A 4 27.66 -3.72 20.18
CA LYS A 4 26.20 -3.62 20.21
C LYS A 4 25.84 -2.60 19.13
N VAL A 5 25.39 -3.07 17.98
CA VAL A 5 24.76 -2.21 16.98
C VAL A 5 23.57 -1.59 17.70
N LYS A 6 23.64 -0.29 17.98
CA LYS A 6 22.48 0.47 18.44
C LYS A 6 21.44 0.34 17.33
N ILE A 7 20.40 -0.44 17.61
CA ILE A 7 19.25 -0.56 16.71
C ILE A 7 18.67 0.84 16.63
N PRO A 8 18.61 1.48 15.44
CA PRO A 8 17.80 2.66 15.27
C PRO A 8 16.40 2.25 15.70
N THR A 9 15.82 2.94 16.69
CA THR A 9 14.43 2.71 17.07
C THR A 9 13.58 2.85 15.81
N LEU A 10 13.17 1.73 15.22
CA LEU A 10 12.24 1.74 14.11
C LEU A 10 11.02 2.51 14.63
N PRO A 11 10.66 3.65 14.03
CA PRO A 11 9.48 4.36 14.48
C PRO A 11 8.32 3.39 14.43
N LEU A 12 7.66 3.17 15.58
CA LEU A 12 6.54 2.24 15.73
C LEU A 12 5.39 2.56 14.75
N TYR A 13 5.40 3.75 14.16
CA TYR A 13 4.38 4.26 13.27
C TYR A 13 4.97 5.28 12.28
N TYR A 14 4.64 5.13 11.01
CA TYR A 14 4.89 6.12 9.95
C TYR A 14 3.58 6.35 9.19
N SER A 15 3.11 7.59 9.16
CA SER A 15 1.79 7.95 8.64
C SER A 15 1.89 8.63 7.28
N VAL A 16 0.78 8.64 6.54
CA VAL A 16 0.70 9.41 5.29
C VAL A 16 0.89 10.92 5.51
N GLY A 17 0.47 11.44 6.67
CA GLY A 17 0.73 12.83 7.03
C GLY A 17 2.22 13.11 7.24
N GLN A 18 2.93 12.20 7.91
CA GLN A 18 4.39 12.31 8.08
C GLN A 18 5.10 12.24 6.73
N PHE A 19 4.72 11.28 5.88
CA PHE A 19 5.24 11.20 4.52
C PHE A 19 5.00 12.47 3.73
N PHE A 20 3.82 13.08 3.82
CA PHE A 20 3.52 14.33 3.13
C PHE A 20 4.53 15.41 3.55
N GLU A 21 4.71 15.66 4.84
CA GLU A 21 5.65 16.69 5.31
C GLU A 21 7.10 16.37 4.90
N ASP A 22 7.55 15.15 5.13
CA ASP A 22 8.93 14.72 4.85
C ASP A 22 9.24 14.76 3.35
N ALA A 23 8.31 14.28 2.51
CA ALA A 23 8.46 14.28 1.05
C ALA A 23 8.42 15.70 0.48
N ARG A 24 7.56 16.58 1.01
CA ARG A 24 7.49 17.98 0.58
C ARG A 24 8.73 18.77 0.99
N GLN A 25 9.29 18.50 2.17
CA GLN A 25 10.58 19.06 2.57
C GLN A 25 11.71 18.57 1.65
N ALA A 26 11.83 17.26 1.43
CA ALA A 26 12.85 16.72 0.54
C ALA A 26 12.72 17.26 -0.89
N THR A 27 11.50 17.50 -1.37
CA THR A 27 11.24 18.11 -2.67
C THR A 27 11.80 19.54 -2.74
N ARG A 28 11.53 20.37 -1.72
CA ARG A 28 12.10 21.72 -1.62
C ARG A 28 13.62 21.69 -1.60
N ASP A 29 14.22 20.85 -0.76
CA ASP A 29 15.67 20.74 -0.64
C ASP A 29 16.32 20.34 -1.99
N ILE A 30 15.70 19.43 -2.75
CA ILE A 30 16.20 19.02 -4.06
C ILE A 30 16.10 20.16 -5.08
N LEU A 31 14.98 20.89 -5.09
CA LEU A 31 14.76 22.04 -5.98
C LEU A 31 15.71 23.19 -5.67
N ASP A 32 15.94 23.50 -4.39
CA ASP A 32 16.87 24.55 -3.93
C ASP A 32 18.31 24.25 -4.34
N ASN A 33 18.63 22.97 -4.54
CA ASN A 33 19.92 22.50 -5.06
C ASN A 33 19.98 22.46 -6.61
N GLY A 34 18.97 23.01 -7.30
CA GLY A 34 18.91 23.05 -8.77
C GLY A 34 18.73 21.66 -9.42
N ARG A 35 18.15 20.70 -8.70
CA ARG A 35 17.94 19.32 -9.16
C ARG A 35 16.46 19.02 -9.33
N VAL A 36 16.17 17.95 -10.08
CA VAL A 36 14.80 17.48 -10.33
C VAL A 36 14.40 16.43 -9.29
N PRO A 37 13.36 16.66 -8.49
CA PRO A 37 12.83 15.65 -7.57
C PRO A 37 12.18 14.49 -8.34
N VAL A 38 12.60 13.26 -8.04
CA VAL A 38 11.99 12.04 -8.57
C VAL A 38 11.45 11.21 -7.41
N VAL A 39 10.13 11.11 -7.31
CA VAL A 39 9.45 10.31 -6.28
C VAL A 39 9.10 8.93 -6.86
N ALA A 40 9.70 7.88 -6.31
CA ALA A 40 9.45 6.50 -6.72
C ALA A 40 8.73 5.72 -5.61
N GLY A 41 7.58 5.13 -5.93
CA GLY A 41 6.80 4.35 -4.97
C GLY A 41 5.48 3.86 -5.56
N GLY A 42 4.76 3.03 -4.80
CA GLY A 42 3.48 2.46 -5.24
C GLY A 42 2.34 2.57 -4.22
N THR A 43 2.53 3.34 -3.15
CA THR A 43 1.50 3.53 -2.11
C THR A 43 0.56 4.65 -2.53
N GLY A 44 -0.55 4.30 -3.19
CA GLY A 44 -1.45 5.26 -3.84
C GLY A 44 -1.93 6.40 -2.93
N LEU A 45 -2.34 6.11 -1.70
CA LEU A 45 -2.78 7.14 -0.74
C LEU A 45 -1.67 8.17 -0.43
N TYR A 46 -0.42 7.70 -0.32
CA TYR A 46 0.72 8.56 -0.02
C TYR A 46 1.00 9.50 -1.18
N LEU A 47 1.07 8.95 -2.39
CA LEU A 47 1.30 9.75 -3.60
C LEU A 47 0.13 10.71 -3.87
N ARG A 48 -1.12 10.30 -3.61
CA ARG A 48 -2.28 11.18 -3.74
C ARG A 48 -2.16 12.41 -2.84
N TRP A 49 -1.83 12.24 -1.56
CA TRP A 49 -1.65 13.38 -0.67
C TRP A 49 -0.47 14.24 -1.08
N PHE A 50 0.63 13.63 -1.55
CA PHE A 50 1.79 14.37 -2.02
C PHE A 50 1.50 15.24 -3.25
N ILE A 51 0.68 14.73 -4.19
CA ILE A 51 0.28 15.45 -5.40
C ILE A 51 -0.76 16.51 -5.10
N TYR A 52 -1.89 16.12 -4.51
CA TYR A 52 -3.08 16.97 -4.41
C TYR A 52 -3.17 17.74 -3.08
N GLY A 53 -2.31 17.45 -2.11
CA GLY A 53 -2.40 17.98 -0.76
C GLY A 53 -3.05 17.00 0.22
N LYS A 54 -2.78 17.21 1.50
CA LYS A 54 -3.39 16.45 2.60
C LYS A 54 -4.70 17.13 3.07
N PRO A 55 -5.74 16.36 3.42
CA PRO A 55 -6.92 16.89 4.10
C PRO A 55 -6.54 17.62 5.40
N ASP A 56 -7.26 18.69 5.72
CA ASP A 56 -7.10 19.42 6.98
C ASP A 56 -7.89 18.76 8.12
N VAL A 57 -7.57 17.49 8.39
CA VAL A 57 -8.18 16.72 9.47
C VAL A 57 -7.31 16.84 10.71
N PRO A 58 -7.84 17.31 11.86
CA PRO A 58 -7.07 17.42 13.08
C PRO A 58 -6.57 16.04 13.54
N LYS A 59 -5.32 16.01 14.01
CA LYS A 59 -4.72 14.81 14.59
C LYS A 59 -5.26 14.65 16.00
N ALA A 60 -5.80 13.46 16.30
CA ALA A 60 -6.24 13.14 17.66
C ALA A 60 -5.02 13.15 18.62
N SER A 61 -5.20 13.73 19.81
CA SER A 61 -4.22 13.61 20.88
C SER A 61 -4.10 12.14 21.35
N PRO A 62 -2.99 11.74 21.99
CA PRO A 62 -2.87 10.41 22.57
C PRO A 62 -4.02 10.04 23.51
N ASP A 63 -4.51 11.00 24.30
CA ASP A 63 -5.62 10.80 25.23
C ASP A 63 -6.93 10.52 24.49
N ILE A 64 -7.24 11.29 23.44
CA ILE A 64 -8.43 11.06 22.60
C ILE A 64 -8.35 9.72 21.88
N ALA A 65 -7.18 9.35 21.37
CA ALA A 65 -6.97 8.06 20.74
C ALA A 65 -7.15 6.89 21.72
N SER A 66 -6.67 7.06 22.96
CA SER A 66 -6.84 6.08 24.04
C SER A 66 -8.31 5.96 24.47
N GLU A 67 -9.01 7.09 24.58
CA GLU A 67 -10.43 7.12 24.92
C GLU A 67 -11.28 6.41 23.87
N ALA A 68 -11.09 6.76 22.58
CA ALA A 68 -11.78 6.12 21.46
C ALA A 68 -11.49 4.61 21.38
N TYR A 69 -10.26 4.19 21.71
CA TYR A 69 -9.93 2.77 21.81
C TYR A 69 -10.70 2.09 22.94
N SER A 70 -10.68 2.67 24.15
CA SER A 70 -11.37 2.11 25.32
C SER A 70 -12.87 1.95 25.09
N GLU A 71 -13.53 2.93 24.46
CA GLU A 71 -14.97 2.86 24.15
C GLU A 71 -15.34 1.72 23.21
N LEU A 72 -14.45 1.35 22.30
CA LEU A 72 -14.68 0.27 21.33
C LEU A 72 -14.07 -1.06 21.76
N ALA A 73 -13.24 -1.09 22.80
CA ALA A 73 -12.43 -2.26 23.15
C ALA A 73 -13.27 -3.48 23.52
N GLU A 74 -14.30 -3.31 24.34
CA GLU A 74 -15.18 -4.41 24.74
C GLU A 74 -16.01 -4.94 23.56
N LEU A 75 -16.57 -4.04 22.75
CA LEU A 75 -17.32 -4.39 21.55
C LEU A 75 -16.44 -5.14 20.54
N GLN A 76 -15.21 -4.68 20.36
CA GLN A 76 -14.25 -5.34 19.48
C GLN A 76 -13.87 -6.73 20.01
N LYS A 77 -13.69 -6.87 21.32
CA LYS A 77 -13.37 -8.15 21.97
C LYS A 77 -14.51 -9.17 21.84
N ASN A 78 -15.76 -8.71 21.91
CA ASN A 78 -16.95 -9.55 21.77
C ASN A 78 -17.39 -9.74 20.31
N GLU A 79 -16.70 -9.10 19.35
CA GLU A 79 -17.07 -9.08 17.93
C GLU A 79 -18.44 -8.43 17.64
N ASP A 80 -18.89 -7.53 18.52
CA ASP A 80 -20.18 -6.83 18.45
C ASP A 80 -20.13 -5.65 17.45
N TRP A 81 -19.90 -5.95 16.17
CA TRP A 81 -19.72 -4.95 15.10
C TRP A 81 -20.92 -4.00 14.96
N ASP A 82 -22.14 -4.52 14.96
CA ASP A 82 -23.34 -3.72 14.72
C ASP A 82 -23.57 -2.69 15.83
N GLU A 83 -23.30 -3.06 17.09
CA GLU A 83 -23.39 -2.12 18.22
C GLU A 83 -22.28 -1.07 18.17
N ALA A 84 -21.07 -1.44 17.76
CA ALA A 84 -19.99 -0.48 17.56
C ALA A 84 -20.30 0.53 16.45
N VAL A 85 -20.91 0.09 15.35
CA VAL A 85 -21.38 0.98 14.29
C VAL A 85 -22.45 1.93 14.81
N LYS A 86 -23.45 1.43 15.56
CA LYS A 86 -24.48 2.29 16.16
C LYS A 86 -23.88 3.34 17.09
N LEU A 87 -22.86 2.98 17.88
CA LEU A 87 -22.16 3.90 18.76
C LEU A 87 -21.53 5.06 17.96
N VAL A 88 -20.79 4.76 16.90
CA VAL A 88 -20.11 5.79 16.09
C VAL A 88 -21.10 6.62 15.27
N VAL A 89 -22.19 6.01 14.77
CA VAL A 89 -23.29 6.75 14.12
C VAL A 89 -23.91 7.74 15.10
N LYS A 90 -24.20 7.31 16.33
CA LYS A 90 -24.75 8.17 17.39
C LYS A 90 -23.75 9.27 17.80
N ALA A 91 -22.46 9.00 17.73
CA ALA A 91 -21.41 9.98 18.01
C ALA A 91 -21.33 11.09 16.94
N GLY A 92 -21.82 10.86 15.72
CA GLY A 92 -21.95 11.91 14.70
C GLY A 92 -21.50 11.53 13.29
N ASP A 93 -21.09 10.29 13.02
CA ASP A 93 -20.74 9.84 11.65
C ASP A 93 -21.79 8.86 11.08
N PRO A 94 -22.82 9.35 10.37
CA PRO A 94 -23.81 8.48 9.73
C PRO A 94 -23.20 7.60 8.63
N LYS A 95 -22.04 7.95 8.07
CA LYS A 95 -21.39 7.13 7.03
C LYS A 95 -20.74 5.88 7.61
N ALA A 96 -20.56 5.78 8.94
CA ALA A 96 -20.03 4.59 9.59
C ALA A 96 -20.86 3.33 9.28
N GLN A 97 -22.17 3.46 8.98
CA GLN A 97 -23.03 2.34 8.57
C GLN A 97 -22.64 1.68 7.24
N PHE A 98 -21.87 2.38 6.40
CA PHE A 98 -21.41 1.87 5.10
C PHE A 98 -20.00 1.28 5.16
N LEU A 99 -19.37 1.25 6.33
CA LEU A 99 -18.08 0.60 6.50
C LEU A 99 -18.20 -0.90 6.25
N ALA A 100 -17.15 -1.47 5.66
CA ALA A 100 -17.06 -2.92 5.51
C ALA A 100 -17.10 -3.58 6.90
N ALA A 101 -17.79 -4.71 7.00
CA ALA A 101 -17.91 -5.45 8.26
C ALA A 101 -16.53 -5.69 8.89
N ASN A 102 -16.44 -5.49 10.20
CA ASN A 102 -15.23 -5.63 11.01
C ASN A 102 -14.05 -4.70 10.63
N ASP A 103 -14.31 -3.59 9.92
CA ASP A 103 -13.30 -2.53 9.73
C ASP A 103 -13.17 -1.65 11.00
N TRP A 104 -12.75 -2.29 12.09
CA TRP A 104 -12.54 -1.65 13.40
C TRP A 104 -11.54 -0.49 13.33
N TYR A 105 -10.60 -0.54 12.38
CA TYR A 105 -9.65 0.52 12.17
C TYR A 105 -10.33 1.81 11.68
N ARG A 106 -11.15 1.73 10.61
CA ARG A 106 -11.85 2.92 10.09
C ARG A 106 -12.92 3.40 11.05
N LEU A 107 -13.61 2.48 11.72
CA LEU A 107 -14.63 2.81 12.72
C LEU A 107 -14.04 3.61 13.88
N ARG A 108 -12.96 3.10 14.49
CA ARG A 108 -12.22 3.81 15.55
C ARG A 108 -11.67 5.14 15.06
N ARG A 109 -11.10 5.19 13.84
CA ARG A 109 -10.56 6.45 13.29
C ARG A 109 -11.65 7.50 13.11
N SER A 110 -12.87 7.10 12.76
CA SER A 110 -14.01 8.03 12.70
C SER A 110 -14.33 8.62 14.07
N LEU A 111 -14.43 7.75 15.10
CA LEU A 111 -14.67 8.17 16.48
C LEU A 111 -13.56 9.12 17.01
N GLU A 112 -12.30 8.82 16.72
CA GLU A 112 -11.17 9.71 17.06
C GLU A 112 -11.32 11.10 16.42
N ILE A 113 -11.74 11.19 15.15
CA ILE A 113 -11.92 12.46 14.45
C ILE A 113 -13.10 13.25 15.03
N ILE A 114 -14.23 12.58 15.31
CA ILE A 114 -15.38 13.19 15.97
C ILE A 114 -14.97 13.76 17.32
N LYS A 115 -14.29 12.98 18.16
CA LYS A 115 -13.86 13.44 19.48
C LYS A 115 -12.85 14.60 19.40
N ALA A 116 -11.96 14.59 18.41
CA ALA A 116 -10.97 15.64 18.23
C ALA A 116 -11.53 16.94 17.64
N SER A 117 -12.63 16.89 16.89
CA SER A 117 -13.10 18.05 16.09
C SER A 117 -14.57 18.42 16.26
N GLY A 118 -15.36 17.57 16.90
CA GLY A 118 -16.82 17.67 16.94
C GLY A 118 -17.51 17.33 15.61
N SER A 119 -16.77 16.99 14.56
CA SER A 119 -17.30 16.75 13.21
C SER A 119 -16.90 15.37 12.67
N PRO A 120 -17.72 14.73 11.82
CA PRO A 120 -17.35 13.45 11.21
C PRO A 120 -16.24 13.60 10.16
N PRO A 121 -15.53 12.52 9.78
CA PRO A 121 -14.50 12.57 8.75
C PRO A 121 -14.96 13.18 7.43
N SER A 122 -16.23 13.02 7.07
CA SER A 122 -16.79 13.56 5.83
C SER A 122 -17.01 15.07 5.83
N ALA A 123 -16.88 15.75 6.98
CA ALA A 123 -16.95 17.20 7.06
C ALA A 123 -15.66 17.89 6.58
N PHE A 124 -14.56 17.11 6.46
CA PHE A 124 -13.26 17.63 6.03
C PHE A 124 -13.08 17.39 4.54
N GLN A 125 -12.78 18.46 3.81
CA GLN A 125 -12.53 18.40 2.38
C GLN A 125 -11.27 17.57 2.10
N VAL A 126 -11.39 16.62 1.17
CA VAL A 126 -10.25 15.89 0.63
C VAL A 126 -9.84 16.62 -0.67
N PRO A 127 -8.63 17.19 -0.76
CA PRO A 127 -8.25 17.99 -1.94
C PRO A 127 -8.46 17.27 -3.28
N PHE A 128 -8.18 15.96 -3.31
CA PHE A 128 -8.43 15.13 -4.50
C PHE A 128 -9.88 15.13 -5.02
N ASP A 129 -10.87 15.26 -4.13
CA ASP A 129 -12.28 15.18 -4.55
C ASP A 129 -12.67 16.39 -5.42
N SER A 130 -12.13 17.57 -5.13
CA SER A 130 -12.31 18.77 -5.96
C SER A 130 -11.76 18.58 -7.38
N PHE A 131 -10.55 18.02 -7.52
CA PHE A 131 -9.98 17.68 -8.83
C PHE A 131 -10.80 16.63 -9.58
N LYS A 132 -11.41 15.68 -8.86
CA LYS A 132 -12.23 14.63 -9.47
C LYS A 132 -13.55 15.17 -10.00
N GLU A 133 -14.18 16.09 -9.28
CA GLU A 133 -15.42 16.76 -9.70
C GLU A 133 -15.21 17.59 -10.97
N GLU A 134 -14.10 18.35 -11.04
CA GLU A 134 -13.69 19.13 -12.22
C GLU A 134 -13.47 18.25 -13.48
N LEU A 135 -12.80 17.10 -13.34
CA LEU A 135 -12.67 16.15 -14.44
C LEU A 135 -14.02 15.57 -14.88
N GLY A 136 -14.95 15.41 -13.94
CA GLY A 136 -16.29 14.90 -14.20
C GLY A 136 -17.14 15.86 -15.03
N THR A 137 -17.07 17.17 -14.73
CA THR A 137 -17.77 18.22 -15.48
C THR A 137 -17.18 18.43 -16.87
N SER A 138 -15.85 18.41 -17.05
CA SER A 138 -15.23 18.51 -18.39
C SER A 138 -15.53 17.33 -19.32
N LEU A 139 -15.84 16.14 -18.79
CA LEU A 139 -16.22 14.98 -19.60
C LEU A 139 -17.70 14.99 -20.02
N THR A 140 -18.54 15.83 -19.39
CA THR A 140 -19.98 15.95 -19.72
C THR A 140 -20.29 17.06 -20.72
N GLU A 141 -19.37 18.01 -20.95
CA GLU A 141 -19.60 19.13 -21.88
C GLU A 141 -19.57 18.73 -23.38
N ASP A 142 -19.08 17.54 -23.72
CA ASP A 142 -19.17 16.97 -25.07
C ASP A 142 -20.50 16.26 -25.37
N SER A 143 -21.51 16.41 -24.49
CA SER A 143 -22.85 15.88 -24.73
C SER A 143 -23.92 16.86 -24.25
N GLN A 144 -24.46 17.58 -25.24
CA GLN A 144 -25.74 18.31 -25.24
C GLN A 144 -25.70 19.82 -24.94
N ASN A 145 -25.59 20.60 -26.02
CA ASN A 145 -26.22 21.91 -26.12
C ASN A 145 -27.75 21.77 -26.02
N VAL A 146 -28.42 22.54 -25.14
CA VAL A 146 -29.66 23.34 -25.38
C VAL A 146 -30.11 24.04 -24.07
N HIS A 147 -30.07 25.38 -24.10
CA HIS A 147 -30.85 26.41 -23.38
C HIS A 147 -30.88 26.58 -21.84
N SER A 148 -30.17 27.62 -21.40
CA SER A 148 -30.53 28.75 -20.50
C SER A 148 -31.36 28.51 -19.22
N SER A 149 -30.78 28.87 -18.06
CA SER A 149 -30.97 30.20 -17.44
C SER A 149 -30.19 30.32 -16.13
N LEU A 150 -29.36 31.38 -16.05
CA LEU A 150 -28.90 32.12 -14.87
C LEU A 150 -29.07 31.45 -13.49
N ASP A 151 -27.97 30.92 -12.97
CA ASP A 151 -27.59 31.12 -11.57
C ASP A 151 -26.06 31.23 -11.50
N VAL A 152 -25.60 32.25 -10.79
CA VAL A 152 -24.20 32.67 -10.68
C VAL A 152 -23.40 31.53 -10.03
N SER A 153 -22.78 30.72 -10.88
CA SER A 153 -21.79 29.74 -10.46
C SER A 153 -20.50 30.52 -10.25
N GLU A 154 -20.09 30.67 -8.99
CA GLU A 154 -18.71 31.06 -8.70
C GLU A 154 -17.82 30.09 -9.46
N GLU A 155 -17.08 30.61 -10.45
CA GLU A 155 -16.06 29.86 -11.18
C GLU A 155 -15.04 29.36 -10.14
N VAL A 156 -15.19 28.11 -9.72
CA VAL A 156 -14.16 27.40 -8.97
C VAL A 156 -13.00 27.25 -9.95
N LYS A 157 -12.04 28.17 -9.85
CA LYS A 157 -10.76 28.05 -10.54
C LYS A 157 -10.12 26.75 -10.08
N PRO A 158 -9.60 25.92 -11.01
CA PRO A 158 -8.87 24.72 -10.63
C PRO A 158 -7.79 25.13 -9.64
N GLN A 159 -7.75 24.46 -8.50
CA GLN A 159 -6.70 24.72 -7.52
C GLN A 159 -5.38 24.34 -8.21
N ASP A 160 -4.56 25.33 -8.58
CA ASP A 160 -3.28 25.06 -9.20
C ASP A 160 -2.46 24.17 -8.27
N LEU A 161 -2.00 23.02 -8.79
CA LEU A 161 -1.09 22.15 -8.04
C LEU A 161 0.18 22.93 -7.72
N ASP A 162 0.68 22.79 -6.50
CA ASP A 162 1.90 23.51 -6.07
C ASP A 162 3.16 23.16 -6.90
N TYR A 163 3.12 22.06 -7.65
CA TYR A 163 4.18 21.63 -8.55
C TYR A 163 3.60 21.11 -9.86
N GLU A 164 4.41 21.21 -10.91
CA GLU A 164 4.17 20.52 -12.18
C GLU A 164 4.56 19.04 -12.04
N PHE A 165 3.56 18.16 -11.99
CA PHE A 165 3.77 16.73 -11.84
C PHE A 165 3.70 16.00 -13.19
N ILE A 166 4.76 15.27 -13.53
CA ILE A 166 4.75 14.29 -14.62
C ILE A 166 4.69 12.88 -14.00
N CYS A 167 3.49 12.31 -13.93
CA CYS A 167 3.27 11.03 -13.25
C CYS A 167 3.30 9.85 -14.22
N PHE A 168 4.14 8.85 -13.96
CA PHE A 168 4.18 7.60 -14.72
C PHE A 168 3.79 6.41 -13.84
N PHE A 169 2.95 5.52 -14.37
CA PHE A 169 2.66 4.22 -13.76
C PHE A 169 3.28 3.11 -14.61
N LEU A 170 4.37 2.53 -14.10
CA LEU A 170 5.09 1.44 -14.74
C LEU A 170 4.43 0.11 -14.42
N SER A 171 3.96 -0.61 -15.43
CA SER A 171 3.35 -1.94 -15.26
C SER A 171 3.68 -2.86 -16.41
N SER A 172 3.64 -4.17 -16.18
CA SER A 172 3.75 -5.19 -17.23
C SER A 172 2.40 -5.89 -17.42
N PRO A 173 2.24 -6.71 -18.48
CA PRO A 173 1.11 -7.62 -18.61
C PRO A 173 0.90 -8.44 -17.33
N ARG A 174 -0.37 -8.64 -16.95
CA ARG A 174 -0.71 -9.08 -15.59
C ARG A 174 -0.15 -10.46 -15.23
N LEU A 175 -0.13 -11.38 -16.19
CA LEU A 175 0.48 -12.71 -16.04
C LEU A 175 1.99 -12.62 -15.79
N ASP A 176 2.70 -11.75 -16.52
CA ASP A 176 4.15 -11.59 -16.39
C ASP A 176 4.52 -10.89 -15.08
N LEU A 177 3.69 -9.92 -14.65
CA LEU A 177 3.79 -9.32 -13.33
C LEU A 177 3.62 -10.38 -12.23
N TYR A 178 2.62 -11.26 -12.33
CA TYR A 178 2.41 -12.34 -11.34
C TYR A 178 3.57 -13.33 -11.31
N ARG A 179 4.09 -13.73 -12.48
CA ARG A 179 5.29 -14.58 -12.56
C ARG A 179 6.50 -13.93 -11.89
N SER A 180 6.69 -12.63 -12.11
CA SER A 180 7.81 -11.88 -11.53
C SER A 180 7.66 -11.72 -10.01
N ILE A 181 6.43 -11.48 -9.52
CA ILE A 181 6.12 -11.45 -8.09
C ILE A 181 6.42 -12.80 -7.44
N ASP A 182 5.96 -13.89 -8.05
CA ASP A 182 6.10 -15.23 -7.49
C ASP A 182 7.57 -15.66 -7.44
N TYR A 183 8.32 -15.36 -8.51
CA TYR A 183 9.76 -15.56 -8.56
C TYR A 183 10.51 -14.74 -7.50
N ARG A 184 10.13 -13.47 -7.28
CA ARG A 184 10.73 -12.65 -6.22
C ARG A 184 10.46 -13.23 -4.82
N CYS A 185 9.26 -13.76 -4.58
CA CYS A 185 8.94 -14.38 -3.29
C CYS A 185 9.73 -15.67 -3.06
N ASP A 186 9.92 -16.45 -4.12
CA ASP A 186 10.76 -17.66 -4.16
C ASP A 186 12.20 -17.30 -3.75
N MET A 187 12.84 -16.35 -4.44
CA MET A 187 14.18 -15.85 -4.11
C MET A 187 14.29 -15.36 -2.66
N LEU A 188 13.32 -14.58 -2.20
CA LEU A 188 13.35 -14.01 -0.84
C LEU A 188 13.16 -15.06 0.26
N SER A 189 12.71 -16.26 -0.07
CA SER A 189 12.46 -17.32 0.93
C SER A 189 13.68 -18.21 1.17
N GLU A 190 14.80 -17.95 0.50
CA GLU A 190 16.09 -18.55 0.83
C GLU A 190 16.55 -18.15 2.25
N THR A 191 17.49 -18.90 2.82
CA THR A 191 17.92 -18.75 4.22
C THR A 191 18.39 -17.35 4.56
N ASP A 192 19.16 -16.69 3.69
CA ASP A 192 19.66 -15.32 3.90
C ASP A 192 18.64 -14.23 3.52
N GLY A 193 17.41 -14.62 3.20
CA GLY A 193 16.34 -13.72 2.82
C GLY A 193 15.41 -13.33 3.97
N ILE A 194 14.12 -13.27 3.67
CA ILE A 194 13.09 -12.73 4.54
C ILE A 194 12.92 -13.51 5.85
N LEU A 195 13.23 -14.80 5.86
CA LEU A 195 13.16 -15.64 7.06
C LEU A 195 14.22 -15.24 8.09
N SER A 196 15.45 -14.96 7.66
CA SER A 196 16.51 -14.49 8.55
C SER A 196 16.19 -13.11 9.13
N GLU A 197 15.72 -12.17 8.30
CA GLU A 197 15.30 -10.85 8.78
C GLU A 197 14.11 -10.94 9.74
N ALA A 198 13.08 -11.72 9.41
CA ALA A 198 11.91 -11.91 10.26
C ALA A 198 12.27 -12.57 11.59
N LYS A 199 13.19 -13.54 11.59
CA LYS A 199 13.72 -14.15 12.80
C LYS A 199 14.43 -13.11 13.66
N TRP A 200 15.30 -12.29 13.07
CA TRP A 200 15.98 -11.23 13.80
C TRP A 200 14.98 -10.27 14.46
N LEU A 201 13.93 -9.85 13.75
CA LEU A 201 12.86 -9.03 14.33
C LEU A 201 12.16 -9.74 15.50
N LEU A 202 11.82 -11.02 15.36
CA LEU A 202 11.24 -11.81 16.47
C LEU A 202 12.17 -11.89 17.68
N ASP A 203 13.47 -12.08 17.47
CA ASP A 203 14.46 -12.15 18.55
C ASP A 203 14.62 -10.81 19.29
N THR A 204 14.33 -9.69 18.62
CA THR A 204 14.28 -8.37 19.26
C THR A 204 12.98 -8.13 20.06
N GLY A 205 12.05 -9.09 20.08
CA GLY A 205 10.78 -9.01 20.81
C GLY A 205 9.63 -8.43 20.00
N LEU A 206 9.80 -8.15 18.70
CA LEU A 206 8.69 -7.74 17.84
C LEU A 206 7.83 -8.95 17.48
N LEU A 207 6.51 -8.82 17.67
CA LEU A 207 5.54 -9.85 17.30
C LEU A 207 4.89 -9.54 15.94
N PRO A 208 4.43 -10.55 15.18
CA PRO A 208 3.63 -10.30 13.98
C PRO A 208 2.41 -9.47 14.33
N ASN A 209 1.99 -8.59 13.42
CA ASN A 209 0.84 -7.71 13.59
C ASN A 209 0.92 -6.65 14.71
N SER A 210 2.02 -6.60 15.48
CA SER A 210 2.20 -5.63 16.57
C SER A 210 2.27 -4.17 16.14
N ASN A 211 2.71 -3.89 14.91
CA ASN A 211 2.81 -2.53 14.37
C ASN A 211 2.66 -2.53 12.84
N SER A 212 2.84 -1.38 12.18
CA SER A 212 2.71 -1.29 10.71
C SER A 212 3.81 -2.08 9.98
N ALA A 213 5.05 -2.06 10.48
CA ALA A 213 6.18 -2.75 9.86
C ALA A 213 6.02 -4.27 9.93
N THR A 214 5.62 -4.83 11.07
CA THR A 214 5.39 -6.28 11.24
C THR A 214 4.11 -6.78 10.56
N ARG A 215 3.27 -5.87 10.03
CA ARG A 215 2.14 -6.18 9.13
C ARG A 215 2.51 -6.18 7.66
N ALA A 216 3.72 -5.74 7.30
CA ALA A 216 4.16 -5.71 5.91
C ALA A 216 4.14 -7.11 5.30
N ILE A 217 3.75 -7.18 4.02
CA ILE A 217 3.65 -8.43 3.27
C ILE A 217 5.04 -9.05 3.16
N GLY A 218 5.14 -10.34 3.45
CA GLY A 218 6.41 -11.06 3.58
C GLY A 218 6.78 -11.21 5.04
N TYR A 219 7.04 -10.10 5.74
CA TYR A 219 7.41 -10.12 7.15
C TYR A 219 6.32 -10.76 8.02
N ARG A 220 5.06 -10.37 7.86
CA ARG A 220 3.96 -10.95 8.64
C ARG A 220 3.90 -12.47 8.47
N GLN A 221 3.89 -12.95 7.23
CA GLN A 221 3.82 -14.38 6.91
C GLN A 221 5.04 -15.14 7.44
N ALA A 222 6.24 -14.58 7.30
CA ALA A 222 7.49 -15.17 7.78
C ALA A 222 7.51 -15.24 9.31
N MET A 223 7.11 -14.18 10.01
CA MET A 223 7.05 -14.15 11.47
C MET A 223 6.00 -15.14 12.02
N GLU A 224 4.81 -15.19 11.43
CA GLU A 224 3.76 -16.17 11.80
C GLU A 224 4.25 -17.61 11.59
N TYR A 225 4.91 -17.88 10.47
CA TYR A 225 5.51 -19.19 10.18
C TYR A 225 6.59 -19.58 11.18
N LEU A 226 7.54 -18.68 11.47
CA LEU A 226 8.64 -18.95 12.40
C LEU A 226 8.17 -19.13 13.84
N LEU A 227 7.15 -18.38 14.29
CA LEU A 227 6.54 -18.59 15.61
C LEU A 227 5.93 -19.98 15.73
N LYS A 228 5.17 -20.41 14.71
CA LYS A 228 4.62 -21.78 14.66
C LYS A 228 5.73 -22.84 14.73
N CYS A 229 6.86 -22.61 14.06
CA CYS A 229 8.01 -23.51 14.13
C CYS A 229 8.60 -23.56 15.55
N ARG A 230 8.71 -22.41 16.24
CA ARG A 230 9.19 -22.33 17.65
C ARG A 230 8.27 -23.10 18.60
N GLU A 231 6.96 -22.95 18.45
CA GLU A 231 5.96 -23.70 19.23
C GLU A 231 6.10 -25.22 19.04
N GLN A 232 6.59 -25.66 17.88
CA GLN A 232 6.88 -27.06 17.56
C GLN A 232 8.32 -27.49 17.91
N GLY A 233 9.03 -26.72 18.75
CA GLY A 233 10.41 -27.01 19.16
C GLY A 233 11.43 -26.78 18.04
N GLY A 234 11.21 -25.76 17.21
CA GLY A 234 12.05 -25.43 16.06
C GLY A 234 11.88 -26.39 14.89
N ARG A 235 10.73 -27.03 14.73
CA ARG A 235 10.49 -28.00 13.65
C ARG A 235 9.49 -27.47 12.65
N SER A 236 9.65 -27.89 11.40
CA SER A 236 8.69 -27.63 10.33
C SER A 236 8.75 -28.74 9.29
N SER A 237 7.64 -28.97 8.60
CA SER A 237 7.58 -29.83 7.42
C SER A 237 7.70 -29.03 6.12
N ALA A 238 8.12 -29.69 5.03
CA ALA A 238 8.11 -29.09 3.70
C ALA A 238 6.72 -28.52 3.34
N GLY A 239 5.64 -29.23 3.69
CA GLY A 239 4.28 -28.76 3.44
C GLY A 239 3.94 -27.44 4.11
N GLU A 240 4.42 -27.21 5.34
CA GLU A 240 4.22 -25.95 6.05
C GLU A 240 5.04 -24.81 5.45
N PHE A 241 6.29 -25.07 5.05
CA PHE A 241 7.11 -24.11 4.32
C PHE A 241 6.44 -23.67 3.01
N TYR A 242 5.96 -24.62 2.21
CA TYR A 242 5.25 -24.30 0.97
C TYR A 242 3.92 -23.59 1.20
N ALA A 243 3.24 -23.85 2.32
CA ALA A 243 2.04 -23.11 2.71
C ALA A 243 2.38 -21.63 3.01
N PHE A 244 3.47 -21.38 3.76
CA PHE A 244 4.01 -20.03 3.98
C PHE A 244 4.31 -19.32 2.65
N LEU A 245 5.09 -19.96 1.77
CA LEU A 245 5.49 -19.38 0.48
C LEU A 245 4.26 -19.05 -0.39
N SER A 246 3.28 -19.96 -0.45
CA SER A 246 2.04 -19.77 -1.19
C SER A 246 1.24 -18.56 -0.67
N GLU A 247 1.10 -18.39 0.64
CA GLU A 247 0.41 -17.24 1.21
C GLU A 247 1.19 -15.92 1.04
N PHE A 248 2.52 -15.95 1.09
CA PHE A 248 3.35 -14.78 0.77
C PHE A 248 3.17 -14.33 -0.69
N GLN A 249 3.25 -15.27 -1.64
CA GLN A 249 3.03 -15.01 -3.06
C GLN A 249 1.61 -14.46 -3.33
N LYS A 250 0.59 -15.11 -2.77
CA LYS A 250 -0.83 -14.69 -2.89
C LYS A 250 -1.05 -13.29 -2.33
N ALA A 251 -0.52 -12.99 -1.14
CA ALA A 251 -0.64 -11.66 -0.53
C ALA A 251 0.03 -10.60 -1.40
N SER A 252 1.22 -10.89 -1.95
CA SER A 252 1.95 -9.99 -2.85
C SER A 252 1.19 -9.72 -4.15
N ARG A 253 0.63 -10.74 -4.80
CA ARG A 253 -0.22 -10.57 -6.00
C ARG A 253 -1.48 -9.76 -5.71
N ASN A 254 -2.12 -10.00 -4.57
CA ASN A 254 -3.30 -9.24 -4.16
C ASN A 254 -2.98 -7.76 -3.91
N PHE A 255 -1.81 -7.47 -3.33
CA PHE A 255 -1.35 -6.09 -3.17
C PHE A 255 -1.10 -5.40 -4.50
N ALA A 256 -0.37 -6.04 -5.42
CA ALA A 256 -0.17 -5.51 -6.77
C ALA A 256 -1.51 -5.28 -7.50
N LYS A 257 -2.48 -6.19 -7.37
CA LYS A 257 -3.84 -5.99 -7.89
C LYS A 257 -4.49 -4.73 -7.32
N ARG A 258 -4.40 -4.51 -6.00
CA ARG A 258 -4.97 -3.31 -5.35
C ARG A 258 -4.29 -2.03 -5.85
N GLN A 259 -2.97 -2.04 -6.02
CA GLN A 259 -2.25 -0.90 -6.60
C GLN A 259 -2.77 -0.60 -8.02
N MET A 260 -2.84 -1.60 -8.90
CA MET A 260 -3.41 -1.41 -10.25
C MET A 260 -4.83 -0.85 -10.21
N THR A 261 -5.69 -1.37 -9.32
CA THR A 261 -7.06 -0.85 -9.16
C THR A 261 -7.06 0.61 -8.70
N TRP A 262 -6.18 0.99 -7.78
CA TRP A 262 -6.06 2.37 -7.30
C TRP A 262 -5.66 3.31 -8.43
N PHE A 263 -4.52 3.06 -9.08
CA PHE A 263 -3.96 3.96 -10.10
C PHE A 263 -4.77 4.01 -11.40
N ARG A 264 -5.72 3.09 -11.62
CA ARG A 264 -6.65 3.18 -12.76
C ARG A 264 -7.56 4.40 -12.67
N ASN A 265 -7.91 4.78 -11.43
CA ASN A 265 -8.79 5.91 -11.13
C ASN A 265 -7.99 7.20 -10.85
N GLU A 266 -6.67 7.18 -11.07
CA GLU A 266 -5.79 8.35 -10.96
C GLU A 266 -5.46 8.84 -12.38
N HIS A 267 -6.15 9.89 -12.82
CA HIS A 267 -6.07 10.34 -14.22
C HIS A 267 -4.73 10.99 -14.57
N ILE A 268 -4.02 11.54 -13.58
CA ILE A 268 -2.70 12.17 -13.75
C ILE A 268 -1.61 11.19 -14.20
N TYR A 269 -1.79 9.88 -14.02
CA TYR A 269 -0.76 8.89 -14.36
C TYR A 269 -0.81 8.46 -15.83
N HIS A 270 0.33 8.57 -16.51
CA HIS A 270 0.62 7.99 -17.81
C HIS A 270 1.09 6.53 -17.65
N TRP A 271 0.34 5.58 -18.21
CA TRP A 271 0.61 4.15 -18.05
C TRP A 271 1.63 3.65 -19.07
N LEU A 272 2.77 3.15 -18.60
CA LEU A 272 3.87 2.63 -19.43
C LEU A 272 4.04 1.13 -19.28
N ASP A 273 4.26 0.44 -20.40
CA ASP A 273 4.55 -0.99 -20.45
C ASP A 273 6.03 -1.22 -20.09
N ALA A 274 6.25 -1.56 -18.83
CA ALA A 274 7.56 -1.86 -18.27
C ALA A 274 8.14 -3.21 -18.74
N SER A 275 7.40 -4.00 -19.53
CA SER A 275 7.97 -5.19 -20.20
C SER A 275 8.83 -4.84 -21.42
N LYS A 276 8.81 -3.58 -21.87
CA LYS A 276 9.65 -3.09 -22.97
C LYS A 276 11.10 -2.90 -22.49
N PRO A 277 12.08 -2.83 -23.42
CA PRO A 277 13.48 -2.59 -23.06
C PRO A 277 13.64 -1.32 -22.21
N LEU A 278 14.43 -1.42 -21.15
CA LEU A 278 14.65 -0.35 -20.16
C LEU A 278 14.99 1.00 -20.82
N GLU A 279 15.94 1.00 -21.75
CA GLU A 279 16.38 2.19 -22.48
C GLU A 279 15.23 2.90 -23.21
N LYS A 280 14.26 2.15 -23.76
CA LYS A 280 13.11 2.78 -24.44
C LYS A 280 12.19 3.49 -23.45
N VAL A 281 11.97 2.90 -22.28
CA VAL A 281 11.15 3.48 -21.22
C VAL A 281 11.85 4.71 -20.63
N LEU A 282 13.15 4.61 -20.33
CA LEU A 282 13.94 5.71 -19.79
C LEU A 282 14.02 6.89 -20.75
N ASN A 283 14.32 6.65 -22.03
CA ASN A 283 14.38 7.71 -23.03
C ASN A 283 13.03 8.43 -23.17
N PHE A 284 11.91 7.70 -23.09
CA PHE A 284 10.60 8.34 -23.11
C PHE A 284 10.36 9.24 -21.90
N ILE A 285 10.65 8.76 -20.68
CA ILE A 285 10.51 9.56 -19.45
C ILE A 285 11.42 10.80 -19.48
N TYR A 286 12.67 10.63 -19.94
CA TYR A 286 13.63 11.71 -20.06
C TYR A 286 13.18 12.77 -21.07
N ASN A 287 12.72 12.35 -22.25
CA ASN A 287 12.23 13.27 -23.27
C ASN A 287 10.94 13.98 -22.84
N ALA A 288 10.04 13.28 -22.15
CA ALA A 288 8.80 13.84 -21.61
C ALA A 288 9.07 14.99 -20.63
N TYR A 289 10.13 14.90 -19.82
CA TYR A 289 10.54 15.98 -18.91
C TYR A 289 11.06 17.23 -19.65
N HIS A 290 11.68 17.06 -20.82
CA HIS A 290 12.21 18.16 -21.62
C HIS A 290 11.20 18.73 -22.64
N ASP A 291 10.00 18.14 -22.71
CA ASP A 291 8.98 18.55 -23.66
C ASP A 291 8.24 19.80 -23.15
N GLN A 292 8.39 20.91 -23.88
CA GLN A 292 7.77 22.20 -23.55
C GLN A 292 6.40 22.40 -24.19
N THR A 293 5.89 21.41 -24.94
CA THR A 293 4.62 21.51 -25.68
C THR A 293 3.38 21.33 -24.80
N GLY A 294 3.55 20.87 -23.55
CA GLY A 294 2.47 20.68 -22.58
C GLY A 294 1.54 19.49 -22.85
N THR A 295 1.73 18.75 -23.96
CA THR A 295 0.86 17.62 -24.31
C THR A 295 1.65 16.31 -24.34
N LEU A 296 1.74 15.64 -23.19
CA LEU A 296 2.44 14.36 -23.08
C LEU A 296 1.59 13.18 -23.60
N VAL A 297 1.97 12.62 -24.75
CA VAL A 297 1.31 11.46 -25.35
C VAL A 297 2.21 10.22 -25.29
N VAL A 298 1.73 9.16 -24.64
CA VAL A 298 2.44 7.87 -24.62
C VAL A 298 2.33 7.18 -25.98
N PRO A 299 3.45 6.83 -26.64
CA PRO A 299 3.43 6.16 -27.94
C PRO A 299 2.86 4.74 -27.80
N GLU A 300 2.19 4.25 -28.85
CA GLU A 300 1.53 2.93 -28.83
C GLU A 300 2.51 1.79 -28.48
N SER A 301 3.78 1.92 -28.85
CA SER A 301 4.82 0.93 -28.53
C SER A 301 5.16 0.80 -27.04
N LEU A 302 4.88 1.83 -26.24
CA LEU A 302 5.10 1.87 -24.78
C LEU A 302 3.79 1.93 -23.98
N ARG A 303 2.64 2.03 -24.65
CA ARG A 303 1.35 2.22 -24.00
C ARG A 303 0.93 0.95 -23.27
N MET A 304 0.64 1.07 -21.98
CA MET A 304 0.00 0.00 -21.21
C MET A 304 -1.51 0.21 -21.14
N LYS A 305 -2.29 -0.82 -21.49
CA LYS A 305 -3.76 -0.76 -21.41
C LYS A 305 -4.20 -0.72 -19.94
N LYS A 306 -5.02 0.27 -19.57
CA LYS A 306 -5.61 0.40 -18.22
C LYS A 306 -6.55 -0.77 -17.90
N VAL A 307 -7.32 -1.23 -18.89
CA VAL A 307 -8.22 -2.38 -18.79
C VAL A 307 -7.82 -3.42 -19.82
N THR A 308 -7.45 -4.61 -19.35
CA THR A 308 -7.29 -5.79 -20.20
C THR A 308 -8.39 -6.76 -19.81
N SER A 309 -9.50 -6.71 -20.54
CA SER A 309 -10.60 -7.66 -20.41
C SER A 309 -10.67 -8.51 -21.68
N ASN A 310 -9.62 -9.31 -21.90
CA ASN A 310 -9.69 -10.41 -22.84
C ASN A 310 -10.10 -11.67 -22.07
N GLU A 311 -11.17 -12.35 -22.47
CA GLU A 311 -11.64 -13.60 -21.86
C GLU A 311 -10.52 -14.64 -21.72
N ARG A 312 -9.62 -14.70 -22.71
CA ARG A 312 -8.45 -15.59 -22.70
C ARG A 312 -7.50 -15.29 -21.55
N GLU A 313 -7.20 -14.02 -21.30
CA GLU A 313 -6.31 -13.61 -20.20
C GLU A 313 -6.98 -13.88 -18.85
N ASN A 314 -8.28 -13.60 -18.73
CA ASN A 314 -9.05 -13.92 -17.53
C ASN A 314 -9.05 -15.41 -17.21
N LEU A 315 -9.20 -16.27 -18.23
CA LEU A 315 -9.11 -17.72 -18.06
C LEU A 315 -7.72 -18.14 -17.60
N GLN A 316 -6.66 -17.61 -18.22
CA GLN A 316 -5.28 -17.88 -17.82
C GLN A 316 -4.98 -17.42 -16.39
N LEU A 317 -5.54 -16.29 -15.95
CA LEU A 317 -5.39 -15.79 -14.58
C LEU A 317 -6.15 -16.67 -13.57
N LYS A 318 -7.32 -17.20 -13.93
CA LYS A 318 -8.09 -18.14 -13.07
C LYS A 318 -7.35 -19.46 -12.88
N THR A 319 -6.71 -19.97 -13.93
CA THR A 319 -5.96 -21.23 -13.90
C THR A 319 -4.50 -21.06 -13.50
N TYR A 320 -4.02 -19.82 -13.36
CA TYR A 320 -2.64 -19.52 -12.99
C TYR A 320 -2.27 -20.20 -11.67
N ARG A 321 -1.13 -20.88 -11.68
CA ARG A 321 -0.47 -21.43 -10.50
C ARG A 321 0.99 -20.97 -10.49
N PRO A 322 1.53 -20.56 -9.32
CA PRO A 322 2.93 -20.23 -9.20
C PRO A 322 3.78 -21.40 -9.70
N LYS A 323 4.83 -21.09 -10.46
CA LYS A 323 5.87 -22.04 -10.83
C LYS A 323 7.15 -21.58 -10.16
N ASN A 324 7.42 -22.13 -8.98
CA ASN A 324 8.65 -21.88 -8.26
C ASN A 324 9.83 -22.39 -9.09
N ARG A 325 10.97 -21.70 -9.02
CA ARG A 325 12.21 -22.04 -9.70
C ARG A 325 13.27 -22.53 -8.73
N HIS A 326 13.26 -22.06 -7.48
CA HIS A 326 14.18 -22.44 -6.42
C HIS A 326 13.59 -23.58 -5.58
N PHE A 327 12.31 -23.52 -5.25
CA PHE A 327 11.63 -24.58 -4.49
C PHE A 327 10.69 -25.42 -5.38
N VAL A 328 11.26 -26.30 -6.20
CA VAL A 328 10.56 -27.15 -7.17
C VAL A 328 10.19 -28.52 -6.56
N SER A 329 11.12 -29.14 -5.85
CA SER A 329 11.00 -30.44 -5.21
C SER A 329 10.88 -30.30 -3.69
N ARG A 330 10.25 -31.28 -3.02
CA ARG A 330 10.13 -31.26 -1.54
C ARG A 330 11.47 -31.15 -0.82
N ASN A 331 12.56 -31.60 -1.44
CA ASN A 331 13.89 -31.59 -0.83
C ASN A 331 14.58 -30.23 -0.95
N ASP A 332 14.08 -29.32 -1.81
CA ASP A 332 14.72 -28.04 -2.07
C ASP A 332 14.64 -27.08 -0.86
N CYS A 333 13.74 -27.37 0.09
CA CYS A 333 13.64 -26.62 1.35
C CYS A 333 14.41 -27.27 2.51
N SER A 334 15.13 -28.39 2.29
CA SER A 334 15.81 -29.13 3.36
C SER A 334 16.78 -28.26 4.17
N ASP A 335 17.63 -27.49 3.50
CA ASP A 335 18.56 -26.57 4.15
C ASP A 335 17.85 -25.53 5.04
N ILE A 336 16.66 -25.06 4.62
CA ILE A 336 15.85 -24.13 5.40
C ILE A 336 15.26 -24.84 6.63
N LEU A 337 14.76 -26.06 6.46
CA LEU A 337 14.20 -26.83 7.58
C LEU A 337 15.27 -27.18 8.62
N ASP A 338 16.47 -27.53 8.16
CA ASP A 338 17.63 -27.77 9.03
C ASP A 338 18.10 -26.48 9.71
N TRP A 339 18.10 -25.36 8.99
CA TRP A 339 18.34 -24.05 9.58
C TRP A 339 17.31 -23.75 10.67
N ILE A 340 16.00 -23.87 10.43
CA ILE A 340 14.94 -23.66 11.44
C ILE A 340 15.17 -24.54 12.67
N ARG A 341 15.54 -25.81 12.48
CA ARG A 341 15.88 -26.74 13.58
C ARG A 341 17.05 -26.26 14.40
N SER A 342 18.15 -25.88 13.77
CA SER A 342 19.34 -25.36 14.47
C SER A 342 19.00 -24.14 15.34
N GLN A 343 18.03 -23.33 14.95
CA GLN A 343 17.60 -22.17 15.72
C GLN A 343 16.76 -22.52 16.95
N GLY A 344 15.97 -23.61 16.90
CA GLY A 344 15.19 -24.06 18.05
C GLY A 344 16.05 -24.61 19.20
N GLU A 345 17.17 -25.24 18.88
CA GLU A 345 18.11 -25.80 19.87
C GLU A 345 18.86 -24.70 20.65
N VAL A 346 19.15 -23.57 20.00
CA VAL A 346 19.78 -22.40 20.64
C VAL A 346 18.83 -21.71 21.63
N VAL A 347 17.53 -21.66 21.34
CA VAL A 347 16.55 -21.03 22.26
C VAL A 347 16.33 -21.88 23.52
N ASN A 348 16.36 -23.20 23.41
CA ASN A 348 16.18 -24.12 24.54
C ASN A 348 17.42 -24.28 25.45
N SER A 349 18.60 -23.81 25.02
CA SER A 349 19.85 -23.89 25.80
C SER A 349 20.17 -22.62 26.60
N VAL A 350 19.32 -21.59 26.51
CA VAL A 350 19.48 -20.28 27.17
C VAL A 350 18.39 -20.02 28.23
N VAL A 351 17.55 -21.02 28.53
CA VAL A 351 16.52 -20.96 29.60
C VAL A 351 17.01 -21.63 30.87
#